data_AF-A0A8C6RMP3-F1
#
_entry.id   AF-A0A8C6RMP3-F1
#
_cell.length_a   1.000
_cell.length_b   1.000
_cell.length_c   1.000
_cell.angle_alpha   90.00
_cell.angle_beta   90.00
_cell.angle_gamma   90.00
#
_symmetry.space_group_name_H-M   'P 1'
#
loop_
_entity.id
_entity.type
_entity.pdbx_description
1 polymer ?
#
loop_
_entity_poly.entity_id
_entity_poly.type
_entity_poly.pdbx_seq_one_letter_code
_entity_poly.pdbx_strand_id
1 'polypeptide(L)'
;MLVSNIDLGPTILDIAGYDLNKTQMDGMSLLPILKGASNFTWRSDVLVEYQGEGRNVTDPTCPSLSPGVSQCFPDCVCEDAYNNTYACVRTLSSLWNLQYCEFDDQEVFVEVYNMTADPDQITNIAKSIDPELLGKMNYRLMMLQSCSGPSCRTPGVFDPGYRFDLRLMFSNHGSIRTRRFSKHPL
;
A
#
# COMPACT_ATOMS: atom_id res chain seq x y z
N MET A 1 17.17 3.65 0.84
CA MET A 1 16.57 2.67 1.75
C MET A 1 15.15 3.13 2.06
N LEU A 2 14.17 2.23 1.99
CA LEU A 2 12.76 2.57 2.17
C LEU A 2 12.24 2.03 3.52
N VAL A 3 11.95 2.92 4.47
CA VAL A 3 11.51 2.57 5.83
C VAL A 3 10.03 2.91 6.00
N SER A 4 9.32 2.18 6.86
CA SER A 4 7.92 2.45 7.18
C SER A 4 7.64 2.30 8.66
N ASN A 5 6.53 2.90 9.13
CA ASN A 5 6.11 2.87 10.53
C ASN A 5 5.96 1.45 11.08
N ILE A 6 5.59 0.48 10.24
CA ILE A 6 5.47 -0.93 10.62
C ILE A 6 6.79 -1.57 11.06
N ASP A 7 7.93 -0.92 10.79
CA ASP A 7 9.27 -1.38 11.19
C ASP A 7 9.58 -1.10 12.65
N LEU A 8 8.88 -0.15 13.28
CA LEU A 8 9.11 0.21 14.67
C LEU A 8 8.81 -0.95 15.62
N GLY A 9 7.69 -1.65 15.41
CA GLY A 9 7.29 -2.82 16.20
C GLY A 9 8.37 -3.89 16.30
N PRO A 10 8.80 -4.51 15.19
CA PRO A 10 9.85 -5.53 15.22
C PRO A 10 11.19 -4.96 15.68
N THR A 11 11.51 -3.69 15.40
CA THR A 11 12.74 -3.06 15.89
C THR A 11 12.79 -2.99 17.42
N ILE A 12 11.70 -2.55 18.07
CA ILE A 12 11.61 -2.45 19.53
C ILE A 12 11.70 -3.84 20.17
N LEU A 13 11.03 -4.84 19.60
CA LEU A 13 11.08 -6.22 20.08
C LEU A 13 12.47 -6.83 19.95
N ASP A 14 13.18 -6.56 18.85
CA ASP A 14 14.55 -7.00 18.63
C ASP A 14 15.50 -6.37 19.67
N ILE A 15 15.34 -5.07 19.94
CA ILE A 15 16.11 -4.36 20.98
C ILE A 15 15.87 -4.99 22.37
N ALA A 16 14.64 -5.42 22.65
CA ALA A 16 14.27 -6.11 23.88
C ALA A 16 14.77 -7.56 23.96
N GLY A 17 15.43 -8.09 22.92
CA GLY A 17 15.95 -9.45 22.87
C GLY A 17 14.89 -10.52 22.54
N TYR A 18 13.76 -10.13 21.95
CA TYR A 18 12.71 -11.06 21.54
C TYR A 18 13.06 -11.75 20.22
N ASP A 19 12.63 -13.01 20.07
CA ASP A 19 12.78 -13.76 18.82
C ASP A 19 11.75 -13.29 17.79
N LEU A 20 12.22 -12.52 16.79
CA LEU A 20 11.36 -11.97 15.74
C LEU A 20 10.64 -13.03 14.91
N ASN A 21 11.15 -14.27 14.83
CA ASN A 21 10.48 -15.34 14.09
C ASN A 21 9.17 -15.79 14.74
N LYS A 22 8.99 -15.48 16.03
CA LYS A 22 7.74 -15.73 16.77
C LYS A 22 6.73 -14.59 16.62
N THR A 23 7.12 -13.48 16.00
CA THR A 23 6.22 -12.37 15.73
C THR A 23 5.49 -12.58 14.41
N GLN A 24 4.32 -11.99 14.27
CA GLN A 24 3.54 -11.96 13.01
C GLN A 24 3.46 -10.53 12.49
N MET A 25 4.59 -9.83 12.48
CA MET A 25 4.68 -8.44 12.01
C MET A 25 5.13 -8.41 10.54
N ASP A 26 4.56 -7.51 9.75
CA ASP A 26 4.92 -7.34 8.34
C ASP A 26 6.28 -6.63 8.19
N GLY A 27 6.53 -5.64 9.05
CA GLY A 27 7.75 -4.82 9.06
C GLY A 27 9.02 -5.62 9.38
N MET A 28 10.17 -4.96 9.24
CA MET A 28 11.50 -5.54 9.49
C MET A 28 12.25 -4.72 10.52
N SER A 29 13.03 -5.39 11.38
CA SER A 29 13.84 -4.69 12.39
C SER A 29 14.95 -3.86 11.75
N LEU A 30 15.09 -2.63 12.20
CA LEU A 30 16.18 -1.72 11.86
C LEU A 30 17.43 -1.96 12.72
N LEU A 31 17.34 -2.76 13.78
CA LEU A 31 18.43 -2.96 14.73
C LEU A 31 19.75 -3.45 14.09
N PRO A 32 19.75 -4.37 13.11
CA PRO A 32 20.99 -4.76 12.43
C PRO A 32 21.69 -3.57 11.78
N ILE A 33 20.93 -2.66 11.16
CA ILE A 33 21.43 -1.47 10.50
C ILE A 33 21.99 -0.48 11.53
N LEU A 34 21.27 -0.27 12.63
CA LEU A 34 21.71 0.59 13.74
C LEU A 34 23.01 0.07 14.40
N LYS A 35 23.25 -1.24 14.36
CA LYS A 35 24.50 -1.89 14.81
C LYS A 35 25.60 -1.91 13.76
N GLY A 36 25.39 -1.32 12.58
CA GLY A 36 26.38 -1.21 11.51
C GLY A 36 26.51 -2.47 10.64
N ALA A 37 25.50 -3.34 10.60
CA ALA A 37 25.51 -4.46 9.67
C ALA A 37 25.55 -3.94 8.22
N SER A 38 26.52 -4.41 7.43
CA SER A 38 26.72 -4.00 6.04
C SER A 38 26.12 -4.96 5.02
N ASN A 39 25.76 -6.18 5.44
CA ASN A 39 25.16 -7.20 4.59
C ASN A 39 23.75 -7.53 5.11
N PHE A 40 22.74 -6.94 4.49
CA PHE A 40 21.34 -7.21 4.78
C PHE A 40 20.50 -7.03 3.53
N THR A 41 19.42 -7.81 3.43
CA THR A 41 18.39 -7.61 2.41
C THR A 41 17.35 -6.68 2.97
N TRP A 42 17.04 -5.62 2.22
CA TRP A 42 15.96 -4.68 2.57
C TRP A 42 14.95 -4.59 1.43
N ARG A 43 13.73 -4.18 1.75
CA ARG A 43 12.68 -4.01 0.75
C ARG A 43 12.99 -2.80 -0.13
N SER A 44 12.66 -2.89 -1.41
CA SER A 44 12.59 -1.75 -2.33
C SER A 44 11.16 -1.20 -2.48
N ASP A 45 10.15 -1.97 -2.06
CA ASP A 45 8.74 -1.62 -2.18
C ASP A 45 8.03 -1.57 -0.82
N VAL A 46 7.12 -0.62 -0.63
CA VAL A 46 6.22 -0.59 0.53
C VAL A 46 4.78 -0.26 0.11
N LEU A 47 3.83 -0.82 0.83
CA LEU A 47 2.41 -0.49 0.72
C LEU A 47 2.12 0.83 1.41
N VAL A 48 1.36 1.69 0.74
CA VAL A 48 0.70 2.86 1.33
C VAL A 48 -0.78 2.71 1.03
N GLU A 49 -1.63 2.78 2.04
CA GLU A 49 -3.06 2.61 1.87
C GLU A 49 -3.83 3.63 2.68
N TYR A 50 -5.01 3.99 2.18
CA TYR A 50 -6.02 4.71 2.92
C TYR A 50 -7.38 4.08 2.61
N GLN A 51 -8.15 3.82 3.66
CA GLN A 51 -9.50 3.30 3.57
C GLN A 51 -10.45 4.33 4.16
N GLY A 52 -11.25 4.96 3.30
CA GLY A 52 -12.20 5.97 3.74
C GLY A 52 -13.33 5.39 4.60
N GLU A 53 -13.80 6.18 5.55
CA GLU A 53 -14.80 5.80 6.56
C GLU A 53 -16.25 6.09 6.14
N GLY A 54 -16.48 6.35 4.86
CA GLY A 54 -17.79 6.64 4.29
C GLY A 54 -18.81 5.53 4.57
N ARG A 55 -20.07 5.93 4.75
CA ARG A 55 -21.18 5.00 4.96
C ARG A 55 -22.21 5.14 3.86
N ASN A 56 -22.95 4.06 3.60
CA ASN A 56 -24.04 4.05 2.63
C ASN A 56 -25.32 4.66 3.23
N VAL A 57 -25.16 5.78 3.94
CA VAL A 57 -26.21 6.63 4.48
C VAL A 57 -25.71 8.07 4.36
N THR A 58 -26.62 9.01 4.16
CA THR A 58 -26.28 10.43 4.15
C THR A 58 -25.82 10.87 5.54
N ASP A 59 -24.83 11.76 5.60
CA ASP A 59 -24.42 12.36 6.87
C ASP A 59 -25.56 13.22 7.44
N PRO A 60 -26.00 12.98 8.70
CA PRO A 60 -27.10 13.75 9.30
C PRO A 60 -26.81 15.24 9.45
N THR A 61 -25.54 15.64 9.58
CA THR A 61 -25.13 17.04 9.66
C THR A 61 -25.17 17.72 8.29
N CYS A 62 -25.08 16.93 7.21
CA CYS A 62 -24.99 17.39 5.82
C CYS A 62 -25.95 16.63 4.90
N PRO A 63 -27.28 16.77 5.10
CA PRO A 63 -28.29 15.96 4.44
C PRO A 63 -28.41 16.21 2.92
N SER A 64 -27.83 17.29 2.41
CA SER A 64 -27.84 17.63 0.98
C SER A 64 -26.77 16.92 0.15
N LEU A 65 -25.77 16.31 0.79
CA LEU A 65 -24.71 15.59 0.10
C LEU A 65 -25.10 14.13 -0.15
N SER A 66 -24.45 13.50 -1.14
CA SER A 66 -24.60 12.07 -1.37
C SER A 66 -24.01 11.27 -0.20
N PRO A 67 -24.47 10.02 0.02
CA PRO A 67 -23.79 9.07 0.89
C PRO A 67 -22.32 8.86 0.47
N GLY A 68 -21.52 8.29 1.37
CA GLY A 68 -20.11 7.99 1.10
C GLY A 68 -19.12 9.07 1.50
N VAL A 69 -19.59 10.20 2.03
CA VAL A 69 -18.74 11.24 2.64
C VAL A 69 -18.45 10.95 4.12
N SER A 70 -17.35 11.50 4.65
CA SER A 70 -16.98 11.45 6.07
C SER A 70 -16.44 12.81 6.56
N GLN A 71 -16.21 12.93 7.87
CA GLN A 71 -15.60 14.10 8.51
C GLN A 71 -16.22 15.44 8.09
N CYS A 72 -17.54 15.49 7.97
CA CYS A 72 -18.28 16.68 7.55
C CYS A 72 -18.23 17.81 8.60
N PHE A 73 -17.22 18.67 8.53
CA PHE A 73 -17.08 19.82 9.44
C PHE A 73 -16.02 20.83 8.97
N PRO A 74 -16.22 22.15 9.14
CA PRO A 74 -17.50 22.84 9.36
C PRO A 74 -18.27 23.05 8.04
N ASP A 75 -19.54 23.46 8.12
CA ASP A 75 -20.35 23.91 6.97
C ASP A 75 -20.46 22.92 5.79
N CYS A 76 -20.51 21.62 6.08
CA CYS A 76 -20.61 20.56 5.07
C CYS A 76 -19.45 20.49 4.08
N VAL A 77 -18.26 20.91 4.52
CA VAL A 77 -17.01 20.46 3.93
C VAL A 77 -16.76 19.04 4.44
N CYS A 78 -16.85 18.06 3.54
CA CYS A 78 -16.67 16.65 3.87
C CYS A 78 -15.55 16.03 3.03
N GLU A 79 -14.96 14.98 3.55
CA GLU A 79 -14.05 14.11 2.81
C GLU A 79 -14.88 13.16 1.93
N ASP A 80 -14.52 13.05 0.65
CA ASP A 80 -15.11 12.05 -0.24
C ASP A 80 -14.48 10.68 0.05
N ALA A 81 -14.95 10.03 1.11
CA ALA A 81 -14.32 8.83 1.64
C ALA A 81 -14.43 7.62 0.70
N TYR A 82 -15.47 7.55 -0.13
CA TYR A 82 -15.60 6.50 -1.14
C TYR A 82 -14.58 6.68 -2.25
N ASN A 83 -14.53 7.85 -2.88
CA ASN A 83 -13.64 8.04 -4.02
C ASN A 83 -12.18 8.30 -3.63
N ASN A 84 -11.90 8.55 -2.34
CA ASN A 84 -10.53 8.68 -1.84
C ASN A 84 -9.99 7.41 -1.18
N THR A 85 -10.67 6.26 -1.27
CA THR A 85 -10.08 4.98 -0.83
C THR A 85 -9.06 4.51 -1.86
N TYR A 86 -7.81 4.30 -1.46
CA TYR A 86 -6.74 3.91 -2.38
C TYR A 86 -5.70 3.00 -1.74
N ALA A 87 -4.96 2.31 -2.60
CA ALA A 87 -3.74 1.62 -2.21
C ALA A 87 -2.63 1.85 -3.25
N CYS A 88 -1.41 2.01 -2.76
CA CYS A 88 -0.25 2.32 -3.57
C CYS A 88 0.93 1.40 -3.24
N VAL A 89 1.74 1.10 -4.26
CA VAL A 89 3.11 0.64 -4.06
C VAL A 89 4.07 1.81 -4.27
N ARG A 90 4.87 2.07 -3.25
CA ARG A 90 5.99 3.02 -3.32
C ARG A 90 7.28 2.24 -3.51
N THR A 91 7.97 2.49 -4.61
CA THR A 91 9.19 1.80 -5.03
C THR A 91 10.40 2.72 -4.96
N LEU A 92 11.42 2.35 -4.20
CA LEU A 92 12.70 3.01 -4.15
C LEU A 92 13.84 1.99 -4.26
N SER A 93 14.49 1.97 -5.42
CA SER A 93 15.70 1.20 -5.73
C SER A 93 16.78 2.11 -6.30
N SER A 94 17.91 1.54 -6.74
CA SER A 94 18.98 2.31 -7.40
C SER A 94 18.58 2.89 -8.75
N LEU A 95 17.61 2.26 -9.45
CA LEU A 95 17.18 2.64 -10.80
C LEU A 95 15.77 3.22 -10.83
N TRP A 96 14.93 2.86 -9.86
CA TRP A 96 13.52 3.18 -9.86
C TRP A 96 13.12 3.96 -8.61
N ASN A 97 12.39 5.04 -8.83
CA ASN A 97 11.83 5.87 -7.79
C ASN A 97 10.38 6.23 -8.17
N LEU A 98 9.47 5.28 -7.97
CA LEU A 98 8.11 5.34 -8.48
C LEU A 98 7.09 5.27 -7.34
N GLN A 99 5.91 5.83 -7.59
CA GLN A 99 4.71 5.61 -6.81
C GLN A 99 3.58 5.23 -7.77
N TYR A 100 2.93 4.10 -7.53
CA TYR A 100 1.78 3.62 -8.29
C TYR A 100 0.61 3.44 -7.34
N CYS A 101 -0.56 3.99 -7.66
CA CYS A 101 -1.77 3.95 -6.85
C CYS A 101 -2.98 3.49 -7.67
N GLU A 102 -3.84 2.70 -7.04
CA GLU A 102 -5.18 2.35 -7.53
C GLU A 102 -6.23 2.82 -6.53
N PHE A 103 -7.27 3.48 -7.04
CA PHE A 103 -8.43 3.92 -6.26
C PHE A 103 -9.55 2.89 -6.33
N ASP A 104 -10.22 2.67 -5.19
CA ASP A 104 -11.43 1.85 -5.08
C ASP A 104 -12.66 2.74 -5.34
N ASP A 105 -12.78 3.23 -6.57
CA ASP A 105 -13.85 4.09 -7.03
C ASP A 105 -14.58 3.47 -8.24
N GLN A 106 -15.49 4.22 -8.85
CA GLN A 106 -16.24 3.76 -10.03
C GLN A 106 -15.44 3.90 -11.33
N GLU A 107 -14.36 4.68 -11.34
CA GLU A 107 -13.55 4.97 -12.52
C GLU A 107 -12.35 4.01 -12.63
N VAL A 108 -12.06 3.27 -11.57
CA VAL A 108 -10.85 2.48 -11.36
C VAL A 108 -9.64 3.37 -11.63
N PHE A 109 -9.61 4.54 -10.97
CA PHE A 109 -8.61 5.55 -11.25
C PHE A 109 -7.21 5.07 -10.85
N VAL A 110 -6.23 5.35 -11.72
CA VAL A 110 -4.85 4.91 -11.57
C VAL A 110 -3.91 6.10 -11.66
N GLU A 111 -2.99 6.17 -10.71
CA GLU A 111 -1.93 7.17 -10.69
C GLU A 111 -0.56 6.52 -10.72
N VAL A 112 0.34 7.11 -11.51
CA VAL A 112 1.76 6.78 -11.46
C VAL A 112 2.56 8.08 -11.43
N TYR A 113 3.53 8.18 -10.53
CA TYR A 113 4.46 9.29 -10.44
C TYR A 113 5.91 8.81 -10.45
N ASN A 114 6.75 9.50 -11.21
CA ASN A 114 8.20 9.37 -11.11
C ASN A 114 8.72 10.36 -10.08
N MET A 115 8.96 9.90 -8.87
CA MET A 115 9.36 10.71 -7.72
C MET A 115 10.74 11.36 -7.86
N THR A 116 11.57 10.94 -8.84
CA THR A 116 12.84 11.62 -9.15
C THR A 116 12.61 12.82 -10.07
N ALA A 117 11.75 12.68 -11.08
CA ALA A 117 11.48 13.73 -12.06
C ALA A 117 10.36 14.68 -11.61
N ASP A 118 9.45 14.20 -10.78
CA ASP A 118 8.26 14.88 -10.28
C ASP A 118 8.10 14.65 -8.77
N PRO A 119 8.94 15.30 -7.93
CA PRO A 119 8.91 15.12 -6.48
C PRO A 119 7.59 15.56 -5.82
N ASP A 120 6.90 16.51 -6.44
CA ASP A 120 5.65 17.09 -5.98
C ASP A 120 4.40 16.35 -6.51
N GLN A 121 4.59 15.28 -7.31
CA GLN A 121 3.53 14.40 -7.80
C GLN A 121 2.44 15.13 -8.59
N ILE A 122 2.84 16.07 -9.44
CA ILE A 122 1.92 16.92 -10.20
C ILE A 122 1.49 16.25 -11.52
N THR A 123 2.34 15.41 -12.10
CA THR A 123 2.13 14.83 -13.43
C THR A 123 1.91 13.32 -13.35
N ASN A 124 0.65 12.91 -13.41
CA ASN A 124 0.29 11.49 -13.50
C ASN A 124 0.70 10.90 -14.87
N ILE A 125 1.64 9.95 -14.85
CA ILE A 125 2.19 9.30 -16.06
C ILE A 125 1.54 7.94 -16.38
N ALA A 126 0.47 7.53 -15.69
CA ALA A 126 -0.15 6.21 -15.84
C ALA A 126 -0.54 5.86 -17.28
N LYS A 127 -0.93 6.86 -18.09
CA LYS A 127 -1.31 6.67 -19.51
C LYS A 127 -0.12 6.53 -20.46
N SER A 128 1.07 6.95 -20.05
CA SER A 128 2.27 7.03 -20.90
C SER A 128 3.38 6.08 -20.49
N ILE A 129 3.30 5.49 -19.30
CA ILE A 129 4.28 4.53 -18.82
C ILE A 129 4.17 3.21 -19.59
N ASP A 130 5.29 2.47 -19.66
CA ASP A 130 5.33 1.13 -20.25
C ASP A 130 4.29 0.21 -19.58
N PRO A 131 3.35 -0.39 -20.34
CA PRO A 131 2.37 -1.31 -19.80
C PRO A 131 2.96 -2.51 -19.04
N GLU A 132 4.15 -2.99 -19.42
CA GLU A 132 4.82 -4.07 -18.68
C GLU A 132 5.25 -3.60 -17.29
N LEU A 133 5.74 -2.37 -17.21
CA LEU A 133 6.14 -1.73 -15.96
C LEU A 133 4.94 -1.51 -15.04
N LEU A 134 3.83 -1.04 -15.61
CA LEU A 134 2.56 -0.89 -14.92
C LEU A 134 2.06 -2.22 -14.35
N GLY A 135 2.07 -3.29 -15.17
CA GLY A 135 1.66 -4.63 -14.77
C GLY A 135 2.49 -5.21 -13.62
N LYS A 136 3.81 -4.93 -13.59
CA LYS A 136 4.68 -5.31 -12.45
C LYS A 136 4.27 -4.61 -11.16
N MET A 137 3.96 -3.31 -11.23
CA MET A 137 3.53 -2.55 -10.05
C MET A 137 2.14 -2.97 -9.56
N ASN A 138 1.19 -3.21 -10.47
CA ASN A 138 -0.12 -3.78 -10.15
C ASN A 138 0.00 -5.13 -9.45
N TYR A 139 0.81 -6.05 -10.00
CA TYR A 139 1.08 -7.34 -9.35
C TYR A 139 1.64 -7.16 -7.93
N ARG A 140 2.60 -6.23 -7.77
CA ARG A 140 3.21 -5.97 -6.46
C ARG A 140 2.20 -5.41 -5.47
N LEU A 141 1.32 -4.53 -5.91
CA LEU A 141 0.27 -3.95 -5.07
C LEU A 141 -0.67 -5.04 -4.55
N MET A 142 -1.19 -5.89 -5.43
CA MET A 142 -2.05 -7.03 -5.03
C MET A 142 -1.35 -7.95 -4.03
N MET A 143 -0.07 -8.21 -4.25
CA MET A 143 0.77 -9.01 -3.35
C MET A 143 0.88 -8.39 -1.96
N LEU A 144 1.18 -7.09 -1.88
CA LEU A 144 1.33 -6.40 -0.60
C LEU A 144 0.01 -6.24 0.15
N GLN A 145 -1.12 -6.11 -0.56
CA GLN A 145 -2.45 -6.03 0.07
C GLN A 145 -2.94 -7.38 0.65
N SER A 146 -2.38 -8.50 0.20
CA SER A 146 -2.82 -9.85 0.58
C SER A 146 -1.86 -10.57 1.54
N CYS A 147 -0.62 -10.11 1.63
CA CYS A 147 0.38 -10.74 2.50
C CYS A 147 0.10 -10.49 3.99
N SER A 148 0.72 -11.31 4.84
CA SER A 148 0.79 -11.08 6.28
C SER A 148 2.07 -11.67 6.87
N GLY A 149 2.63 -10.98 7.85
CA GLY A 149 3.84 -11.34 8.57
C GLY A 149 5.05 -11.48 7.63
N PRO A 150 5.86 -12.53 7.78
CA PRO A 150 7.04 -12.75 6.96
C PRO A 150 6.79 -12.82 5.44
N SER A 151 5.57 -13.17 5.00
CA SER A 151 5.23 -13.22 3.57
C SER A 151 5.23 -11.83 2.90
N CYS A 152 5.12 -10.75 3.67
CA CYS A 152 5.24 -9.37 3.16
C CYS A 152 6.69 -8.94 2.91
N ARG A 153 7.69 -9.67 3.42
CA ARG A 153 9.11 -9.28 3.41
C ARG A 153 9.86 -9.78 2.16
N THR A 154 9.17 -9.82 1.04
CA THR A 154 9.72 -10.30 -0.24
C THR A 154 10.41 -9.16 -1.01
N PRO A 155 11.42 -9.46 -1.86
CA PRO A 155 12.03 -8.46 -2.73
C PRO A 155 10.98 -7.75 -3.61
N GLY A 156 11.24 -6.48 -3.92
CA GLY A 156 10.37 -5.72 -4.80
C GLY A 156 10.51 -6.12 -6.26
N VAL A 157 9.56 -5.73 -7.11
CA VAL A 157 9.46 -6.23 -8.50
C VAL A 157 10.59 -5.79 -9.41
N PHE A 158 11.38 -4.80 -8.99
CA PHE A 158 12.59 -4.35 -9.71
C PHE A 158 13.89 -4.82 -9.09
N ASP A 159 13.84 -5.60 -8.01
CA ASP A 159 15.04 -6.18 -7.42
C ASP A 159 15.53 -7.37 -8.28
N PRO A 160 16.85 -7.54 -8.49
CA PRO A 160 17.39 -8.69 -9.23
C PRO A 160 17.03 -10.05 -8.60
N GLY A 161 16.82 -10.06 -7.29
CA GLY A 161 16.40 -11.22 -6.51
C GLY A 161 14.90 -11.52 -6.61
N TYR A 162 14.11 -10.69 -7.29
CA TYR A 162 12.69 -10.92 -7.49
C TYR A 162 12.45 -12.22 -8.27
N ARG A 163 11.49 -13.00 -7.78
CA ARG A 163 10.99 -14.20 -8.44
C ARG A 163 9.48 -14.18 -8.32
N PHE A 164 8.82 -14.17 -9.47
CA PHE A 164 7.37 -14.27 -9.52
C PHE A 164 6.95 -15.64 -8.98
N ASP A 165 6.08 -15.65 -7.97
CA ASP A 165 5.48 -16.86 -7.41
C ASP A 165 3.97 -16.67 -7.28
N LEU A 166 3.20 -17.40 -8.11
CA LEU A 166 1.74 -17.39 -8.09
C LEU A 166 1.15 -17.79 -6.73
N ARG A 167 1.86 -18.60 -5.92
CA ARG A 167 1.36 -19.03 -4.61
C ARG A 167 1.29 -17.87 -3.64
N LEU A 168 2.18 -16.89 -3.76
CA LEU A 168 2.14 -15.71 -2.91
C LEU A 168 0.83 -14.91 -3.09
N MET A 169 0.15 -15.04 -4.25
CA MET A 169 -1.17 -14.42 -4.49
C MET A 169 -2.33 -15.22 -3.88
N PHE A 170 -2.16 -16.53 -3.64
CA PHE A 170 -3.26 -17.47 -3.39
C PHE A 170 -3.02 -18.47 -2.24
N SER A 171 -2.01 -18.26 -1.39
CA SER A 171 -1.70 -19.15 -0.26
C SER A 171 -2.71 -19.02 0.89
N ASN A 172 -3.84 -19.71 0.71
CA ASN A 172 -4.76 -20.39 1.63
C ASN A 172 -5.12 -19.84 3.04
N HIS A 173 -6.43 -19.58 3.16
CA HIS A 173 -7.37 -19.94 4.23
C HIS A 173 -7.21 -19.33 5.64
N GLY A 174 -7.82 -18.16 5.81
CA GLY A 174 -8.30 -17.67 7.10
C GLY A 174 -9.16 -16.42 6.90
N SER A 175 -10.47 -16.60 6.66
CA SER A 175 -11.41 -15.54 6.31
C SER A 175 -11.00 -14.81 5.02
N ILE A 176 -11.58 -15.23 3.89
CA ILE A 176 -11.98 -14.23 2.90
C ILE A 176 -12.88 -13.29 3.70
N ARG A 177 -12.33 -12.18 4.24
CA ARG A 177 -13.13 -10.97 4.34
C ARG A 177 -13.51 -10.80 2.89
N THR A 178 -14.73 -11.20 2.57
CA THR A 178 -15.40 -10.67 1.42
C THR A 178 -15.34 -9.17 1.69
N ARG A 179 -14.32 -8.50 1.15
CA ARG A 179 -14.47 -7.10 0.80
C ARG A 179 -15.73 -7.17 -0.04
N ARG A 180 -16.85 -6.77 0.54
CA ARG A 180 -18.11 -6.64 -0.17
C ARG A 180 -17.72 -5.70 -1.30
N PHE A 181 -17.47 -6.27 -2.47
CA PHE A 181 -17.62 -5.57 -3.72
C PHE A 181 -19.07 -5.10 -3.66
N SER A 182 -19.26 -3.87 -3.18
CA SER A 182 -20.52 -3.17 -3.29
C SER A 182 -20.64 -2.90 -4.78
N LYS A 183 -21.15 -3.89 -5.51
CA LYS A 183 -21.83 -3.61 -6.77
C LYS A 183 -22.98 -2.70 -6.37
N HIS A 184 -22.76 -1.40 -6.42
CA HIS A 184 -23.83 -0.44 -6.42
C HIS A 184 -24.69 -0.77 -7.64
N PRO A 185 -25.94 -1.24 -7.46
CA PRO A 185 -26.86 -1.29 -8.57
C PRO A 185 -27.18 0.15 -8.95
N LEU A 186 -27.28 0.38 -10.27
CA LEU A 186 -27.90 1.56 -10.87
C LEU A 186 -29.25 1.90 -10.22
#